data_AF-A0A2N3HRY8-F1
#
_entry.id   AF-A0A2N3HRY8-F1
#
_cell.length_a   1.000
_cell.length_b   1.000
_cell.length_c   1.000
_cell.angle_alpha   90.00
_cell.angle_beta   90.00
_cell.angle_gamma   90.00
#
_symmetry.space_group_name_H-M   'P 1'
#
loop_
_entity.id
_entity.type
_entity.pdbx_description
1 polymer ?
#
loop_
_entity_poly.entity_id
_entity_poly.type
_entity_poly.pdbx_seq_one_letter_code
_entity_poly.pdbx_strand_id
1 'polypeptide(L)'
;MKKFEDYKGSGWGHETRREMFFAACKYLGQNPTHIENIYGAGFHSVLQTSTVQLTGEGLNKVKNDPEIQSLQTSIVRDIKSDSDYKKAIVTRSITKNIQLGGQRADAAMWKQALGISKWADEYSPTWQVACNELTWLLRSVPVRYRAQADTSGKITISYRFTDTFDLRPNWQTRSMEYNAICTVLGVIYHDVIGCNDELKIQGSWVVAIND
;
A
#
# COMPACT_ATOMS: atom_id res chain seq x y z
N MET A 1 20.96 8.06 -12.61
CA MET A 1 19.80 8.64 -11.91
C MET A 1 18.67 8.73 -12.94
N LYS A 2 17.58 7.95 -12.82
CA LYS A 2 16.47 8.02 -13.78
C LYS A 2 15.80 9.39 -13.63
N LYS A 3 15.58 10.08 -14.75
CA LYS A 3 14.88 11.36 -14.81
C LYS A 3 13.44 11.18 -14.35
N PHE A 4 13.03 11.97 -13.35
CA PHE A 4 11.70 11.99 -12.74
C PHE A 4 10.76 12.95 -13.51
N GLU A 5 10.53 12.69 -14.79
CA GLU A 5 9.94 13.67 -15.74
C GLU A 5 8.41 13.57 -15.94
N ASP A 6 7.68 12.65 -15.30
CA ASP A 6 6.31 12.34 -15.76
C ASP A 6 5.15 13.00 -14.99
N TYR A 7 5.35 13.63 -13.82
CA TYR A 7 4.25 14.29 -13.10
C TYR A 7 4.12 15.78 -13.47
N LYS A 8 2.99 16.14 -14.10
CA LYS A 8 2.68 17.49 -14.58
C LYS A 8 2.07 18.42 -13.53
N GLY A 9 1.89 17.96 -12.29
CA GLY A 9 1.35 18.78 -11.19
C GLY A 9 -0.15 18.99 -11.31
N SER A 10 -0.92 18.59 -10.31
CA SER A 10 -2.32 18.96 -10.15
C SER A 10 -2.52 20.02 -9.03
N GLY A 11 -1.52 20.19 -8.15
CA GLY A 11 -1.52 21.19 -7.08
C GLY A 11 -0.82 22.51 -7.44
N TRP A 12 -1.20 23.60 -6.77
CA TRP A 12 -0.56 24.92 -6.94
C TRP A 12 0.93 24.90 -6.52
N GLY A 13 1.78 25.58 -7.32
CA GLY A 13 3.18 25.81 -6.98
C GLY A 13 4.03 24.54 -6.97
N HIS A 14 3.63 23.53 -7.75
CA HIS A 14 4.15 22.18 -7.66
C HIS A 14 5.65 22.07 -7.93
N GLU A 15 6.21 22.83 -8.87
CA GLU A 15 7.65 22.83 -9.16
C GLU A 15 8.44 23.38 -7.96
N THR A 16 8.07 24.55 -7.46
CA THR A 16 8.73 25.21 -6.32
C THR A 16 8.69 24.35 -5.05
N ARG A 17 7.54 23.75 -4.73
CA ARG A 17 7.39 22.88 -3.55
C ARG A 17 8.27 21.64 -3.65
N ARG A 18 8.31 21.02 -4.83
CA ARG A 18 9.15 19.86 -5.09
C ARG A 18 10.63 20.22 -4.95
N GLU A 19 11.08 21.29 -5.59
CA GLU A 19 12.48 21.74 -5.51
C GLU A 19 12.92 22.06 -4.08
N MET A 20 12.09 22.79 -3.32
CA MET A 20 12.34 23.09 -1.91
C MET A 20 12.46 21.82 -1.08
N PHE A 21 11.58 20.83 -1.31
CA PHE A 21 11.63 19.56 -0.61
C PHE A 21 12.92 18.79 -0.90
N PHE A 22 13.30 18.64 -2.17
CA PHE A 22 14.54 17.96 -2.53
C PHE A 22 15.77 18.68 -1.96
N ALA A 23 15.77 20.01 -1.93
CA ALA A 23 16.83 20.79 -1.31
C ALA A 23 16.90 20.56 0.22
N ALA A 24 15.75 20.54 0.90
CA ALA A 24 15.67 20.28 2.33
C ALA A 24 16.12 18.85 2.69
N CYS A 25 15.67 17.84 1.95
CA CYS A 25 16.12 16.46 2.16
C CYS A 25 17.62 16.31 1.93
N LYS A 26 18.16 16.93 0.88
CA LYS A 26 19.60 16.94 0.60
C LYS A 26 20.38 17.60 1.75
N TYR A 27 19.88 18.71 2.29
CA TYR A 27 20.49 19.40 3.42
C TYR A 27 20.45 18.57 4.71
N LEU A 28 19.34 17.89 4.98
CA LEU A 28 19.13 17.08 6.17
C LEU A 28 19.69 15.65 6.06
N GLY A 29 20.31 15.29 4.93
CA GLY A 29 20.80 13.93 4.68
C GLY A 29 19.69 12.87 4.59
N GLN A 30 18.46 13.29 4.34
CA GLN A 30 17.28 12.42 4.24
C GLN A 30 17.10 11.93 2.80
N ASN A 31 16.60 10.71 2.64
CA ASN A 31 16.26 10.20 1.31
C ASN A 31 14.90 10.77 0.87
N PRO A 32 14.85 11.61 -0.19
CA PRO A 32 13.63 12.27 -0.65
C PRO A 32 12.68 11.33 -1.41
N THR A 33 12.90 10.02 -1.36
CA THR A 33 12.08 9.03 -2.06
C THR A 33 11.65 7.89 -1.16
N HIS A 34 11.94 7.91 0.14
CA HIS A 34 11.55 6.86 1.07
C HIS A 34 10.51 7.38 2.06
N ILE A 35 9.49 6.57 2.33
CA ILE A 35 8.51 6.80 3.39
C ILE A 35 8.41 5.57 4.28
N GLU A 36 8.04 5.76 5.54
CA GLU A 36 7.87 4.65 6.49
C GLU A 36 6.46 4.60 7.08
N ASN A 37 5.60 5.58 6.76
CA ASN A 37 4.24 5.70 7.29
C ASN A 37 3.38 6.66 6.45
N ILE A 38 2.11 6.79 6.81
CA ILE A 38 1.12 7.67 6.18
C ILE A 38 1.44 9.15 6.29
N TYR A 39 2.11 9.58 7.37
CA TYR A 39 2.51 10.97 7.50
C TYR A 39 3.58 11.31 6.45
N GLY A 40 4.54 10.40 6.22
CA GLY A 40 5.49 10.50 5.11
C GLY A 40 4.78 10.61 3.76
N ALA A 41 3.81 9.73 3.47
CA ALA A 41 3.03 9.80 2.24
C ALA A 41 2.30 11.15 2.08
N GLY A 42 1.70 11.67 3.16
CA GLY A 42 1.05 12.97 3.19
C GLY A 42 2.01 14.12 2.88
N PHE A 43 3.18 14.16 3.53
CA PHE A 43 4.20 15.17 3.26
C PHE A 43 4.67 15.14 1.80
N HIS A 44 4.97 13.94 1.28
CA HIS A 44 5.38 13.78 -0.12
C HIS A 44 4.29 14.20 -1.11
N SER A 45 3.02 13.99 -0.76
CA SER A 45 1.91 14.42 -1.58
C SER A 45 1.75 15.94 -1.59
N VAL A 46 1.84 16.61 -0.44
CA VAL A 46 1.86 18.09 -0.36
C VAL A 46 3.00 18.68 -1.20
N LEU A 47 4.16 18.02 -1.15
CA LEU A 47 5.39 18.43 -1.83
C LEU A 47 5.50 17.93 -3.27
N GLN A 48 4.41 17.36 -3.81
CA GLN A 48 4.26 17.05 -5.23
C GLN A 48 5.31 16.05 -5.74
N THR A 49 5.72 15.12 -4.87
CA THR A 49 6.58 14.00 -5.25
C THR A 49 5.78 13.02 -6.10
N SER A 50 6.35 12.51 -7.18
CA SER A 50 5.66 11.58 -8.08
C SER A 50 5.62 10.15 -7.54
N THR A 51 6.74 9.69 -6.96
CA THR A 51 6.91 8.30 -6.52
C THR A 51 7.74 8.23 -5.26
N VAL A 52 7.34 7.36 -4.33
CA VAL A 52 8.07 7.03 -3.11
C VAL A 52 8.14 5.51 -2.92
N GLN A 53 9.18 5.05 -2.23
CA GLN A 53 9.34 3.68 -1.76
C GLN A 53 8.91 3.59 -0.30
N LEU A 54 8.04 2.65 0.01
CA LEU A 54 7.68 2.28 1.36
C LEU A 54 8.78 1.38 1.93
N THR A 55 9.42 1.84 3.00
CA THR A 55 10.50 1.17 3.72
C THR A 55 10.19 1.11 5.21
N GLY A 56 11.14 0.61 6.01
CA GLY A 56 11.07 0.67 7.48
C GLY A 56 9.79 0.05 8.06
N GLU A 57 9.19 0.77 9.02
CA GLU A 57 8.01 0.32 9.75
C GLU A 57 6.81 0.04 8.84
N GLY A 58 6.51 0.94 7.90
CA GLY A 58 5.37 0.80 6.99
C GLY A 58 5.49 -0.45 6.11
N LEU A 59 6.70 -0.75 5.60
CA LEU A 59 6.92 -1.99 4.86
C LEU A 59 6.80 -3.22 5.77
N ASN A 60 7.24 -3.13 7.03
CA ASN A 60 7.07 -4.22 7.99
C ASN A 60 5.60 -4.47 8.34
N LYS A 61 4.77 -3.42 8.44
CA LYS A 61 3.31 -3.53 8.57
C LYS A 61 2.72 -4.31 7.40
N VAL A 62 3.12 -4.00 6.16
CA VAL A 62 2.68 -4.75 4.97
C VAL A 62 3.08 -6.22 5.05
N LYS A 63 4.34 -6.53 5.37
CA LYS A 63 4.83 -7.93 5.48
C LYS A 63 4.07 -8.73 6.53
N ASN A 64 3.65 -8.08 7.61
CA ASN A 64 2.97 -8.71 8.75
C ASN A 64 1.44 -8.69 8.61
N ASP A 65 0.89 -8.16 7.52
CA ASP A 65 -0.55 -8.16 7.30
C ASP A 65 -1.07 -9.61 7.11
N PRO A 66 -2.18 -9.99 7.76
CA PRO A 66 -2.72 -11.35 7.68
C PRO A 66 -3.00 -11.84 6.26
N GLU A 67 -3.43 -10.96 5.34
CA GLU A 67 -3.68 -11.34 3.94
C GLU A 67 -2.36 -11.64 3.20
N ILE A 68 -1.29 -10.93 3.53
CA ILE A 68 0.05 -11.18 2.97
C ILE A 68 0.62 -12.50 3.51
N GLN A 69 0.42 -12.79 4.79
CA GLN A 69 0.81 -14.07 5.40
C GLN A 69 0.03 -15.24 4.82
N SER A 70 -1.29 -15.06 4.60
CA SER A 70 -2.15 -16.03 3.93
C SER A 70 -1.70 -16.30 2.49
N LEU A 71 -1.41 -15.23 1.72
CA LEU A 71 -0.84 -15.34 0.38
C LEU A 71 0.50 -16.10 0.39
N GLN A 72 1.41 -15.78 1.32
CA GLN A 72 2.69 -16.50 1.42
C GLN A 72 2.46 -18.00 1.67
N THR A 73 1.55 -18.33 2.59
CA THR A 73 1.21 -19.72 2.91
C THR A 73 0.61 -20.45 1.70
N SER A 74 -0.24 -19.78 0.93
CA SER A 74 -0.79 -20.38 -0.30
C SER A 74 0.28 -20.61 -1.36
N ILE A 75 1.18 -19.65 -1.58
CA ILE A 75 2.29 -19.78 -2.54
C ILE A 75 3.18 -20.97 -2.19
N VAL A 76 3.55 -21.10 -0.91
CA VAL A 76 4.38 -22.22 -0.44
C VAL A 76 3.67 -23.56 -0.64
N ARG A 77 2.37 -23.64 -0.30
CA ARG A 77 1.56 -24.85 -0.52
C ARG A 77 1.52 -25.22 -2.00
N ASP A 78 1.27 -24.25 -2.87
CA ASP A 78 1.18 -24.46 -4.31
C ASP A 78 2.51 -24.98 -4.88
N ILE A 79 3.64 -24.39 -4.47
CA ILE A 79 4.98 -24.87 -4.86
C ILE A 79 5.23 -26.29 -4.36
N LYS A 80 4.94 -26.59 -3.09
CA LYS A 80 5.18 -27.91 -2.50
C LYS A 80 4.29 -29.00 -3.09
N SER A 81 3.14 -28.62 -3.65
CA SER A 81 2.25 -29.54 -4.38
C SER A 81 2.68 -29.83 -5.82
N ASP A 82 3.68 -29.11 -6.34
CA ASP A 82 4.20 -29.34 -7.69
C ASP A 82 4.96 -30.68 -7.76
N SER A 83 4.70 -31.47 -8.81
CA SER A 83 5.32 -32.78 -9.01
C SER A 83 6.85 -32.73 -9.15
N ASP A 84 7.37 -31.58 -9.56
CA ASP A 84 8.79 -31.30 -9.78
C ASP A 84 9.46 -30.67 -8.55
N TYR A 85 8.74 -30.44 -7.45
CA TYR A 85 9.31 -29.93 -6.21
C TYR A 85 10.46 -30.84 -5.72
N LYS A 86 11.61 -30.24 -5.40
CA LYS A 86 12.89 -30.89 -5.07
C LYS A 86 13.52 -31.76 -6.19
N LYS A 87 12.88 -31.86 -7.37
CA LYS A 87 13.42 -32.58 -8.54
C LYS A 87 13.99 -31.62 -9.58
N ALA A 88 13.34 -30.48 -9.77
CA ALA A 88 13.76 -29.42 -10.66
C ALA A 88 13.43 -28.04 -10.07
N ILE A 89 13.86 -26.99 -10.76
CA ILE A 89 13.52 -25.62 -10.39
C ILE A 89 12.05 -25.35 -10.75
N VAL A 90 11.24 -25.07 -9.73
CA VAL A 90 9.82 -24.69 -9.91
C VAL A 90 9.70 -23.18 -9.81
N THR A 91 9.01 -22.54 -10.76
CA THR A 91 8.76 -21.09 -10.74
C THR A 91 7.26 -20.79 -10.86
N ARG A 92 6.80 -19.80 -10.07
CA ARG A 92 5.45 -19.23 -10.15
C ARG A 92 5.54 -17.70 -10.13
N SER A 93 4.79 -17.04 -11.01
CA SER A 93 4.74 -15.59 -11.09
C SER A 93 3.31 -15.13 -11.33
N ILE A 94 2.69 -14.54 -10.30
CA ILE A 94 1.27 -14.16 -10.33
C ILE A 94 1.10 -12.77 -9.71
N THR A 95 0.04 -12.07 -10.11
CA THR A 95 -0.45 -10.85 -9.45
C THR A 95 -1.72 -11.18 -8.68
N LYS A 96 -1.80 -10.79 -7.41
CA LYS A 96 -2.99 -10.92 -6.57
C LYS A 96 -3.36 -9.55 -6.02
N ASN A 97 -4.64 -9.20 -6.12
CA ASN A 97 -5.17 -8.02 -5.45
C ASN A 97 -5.42 -8.37 -3.99
N ILE A 98 -4.78 -7.62 -3.09
CA ILE A 98 -4.87 -7.83 -1.65
C ILE A 98 -5.48 -6.60 -1.01
N GLN A 99 -6.36 -6.80 -0.03
CA GLN A 99 -6.88 -5.74 0.81
C GLN A 99 -6.11 -5.72 2.12
N LEU A 100 -5.31 -4.68 2.32
CA LEU A 100 -4.52 -4.51 3.55
C LEU A 100 -5.36 -3.80 4.62
N GLY A 101 -5.02 -4.05 5.88
CA GLY A 101 -5.63 -3.36 7.03
C GLY A 101 -6.56 -4.22 7.89
N GLY A 102 -6.76 -5.49 7.56
CA GLY A 102 -7.52 -6.47 8.36
C GLY A 102 -8.94 -6.79 7.86
N GLN A 103 -9.58 -7.75 8.54
CA GLN A 103 -10.93 -8.23 8.21
C GLN A 103 -12.01 -7.25 8.67
N ARG A 104 -13.04 -7.05 7.84
CA ARG A 104 -14.20 -6.17 8.13
C ARG A 104 -15.38 -6.99 8.60
N ALA A 105 -16.29 -6.36 9.34
CA ALA A 105 -17.60 -6.95 9.60
C ALA A 105 -18.44 -6.97 8.30
N ASP A 106 -19.23 -8.01 8.09
CA ASP A 106 -20.03 -8.23 6.86
C ASP A 106 -21.14 -7.19 6.60
N ALA A 107 -21.40 -6.30 7.57
CA ALA A 107 -22.44 -5.28 7.46
C ALA A 107 -22.00 -4.04 6.64
N ALA A 108 -22.97 -3.35 6.04
CA ALA A 108 -22.76 -2.12 5.28
C ALA A 108 -22.15 -1.02 6.19
N MET A 109 -21.01 -0.45 5.79
CA MET A 109 -20.22 0.45 6.65
C MET A 109 -20.94 1.76 7.01
N TRP A 110 -22.08 2.10 6.39
CA TRP A 110 -22.81 3.34 6.67
C TRP A 110 -23.58 3.29 8.00
N LYS A 111 -24.11 2.11 8.37
CA LYS A 111 -24.66 1.88 9.71
C LYS A 111 -23.58 1.96 10.79
N GLN A 112 -22.36 1.60 10.40
CA GLN A 112 -21.17 1.58 11.26
C GLN A 112 -20.64 3.01 11.45
N ALA A 113 -20.50 3.78 10.36
CA ALA A 113 -20.07 5.19 10.39
C ALA A 113 -21.09 6.14 11.07
N LEU A 114 -22.40 5.92 10.91
CA LEU A 114 -23.42 6.66 11.68
C LEU A 114 -23.48 6.23 13.16
N GLY A 115 -22.85 5.10 13.50
CA GLY A 115 -22.62 4.62 14.86
C GLY A 115 -21.33 5.15 15.50
N ILE A 116 -20.61 6.11 14.91
CA ILE A 116 -19.41 6.76 15.50
C ILE A 116 -19.67 7.26 16.92
N SER A 117 -20.88 7.73 17.19
CA SER A 117 -21.28 8.19 18.53
C SER A 117 -21.59 7.06 19.52
N LYS A 118 -21.68 5.81 19.06
CA LYS A 118 -22.17 4.67 19.86
C LYS A 118 -21.12 3.60 20.16
N TRP A 119 -19.93 3.63 19.54
CA TRP A 119 -18.87 2.62 19.74
C TRP A 119 -19.41 1.19 19.83
N ALA A 120 -20.40 0.85 19.00
CA ALA A 120 -21.13 -0.40 19.17
C ALA A 120 -20.18 -1.58 18.98
N ASP A 121 -20.11 -2.48 19.98
CA ASP A 121 -19.18 -3.61 20.02
C ASP A 121 -19.28 -4.50 18.77
N GLU A 122 -20.47 -4.58 18.16
CA GLU A 122 -20.76 -5.30 16.92
C GLU A 122 -19.98 -4.80 15.68
N TYR A 123 -19.45 -3.58 15.70
CA TYR A 123 -18.68 -2.99 14.60
C TYR A 123 -17.20 -2.77 14.92
N SER A 124 -16.73 -3.31 16.05
CA SER A 124 -15.33 -3.23 16.47
C SER A 124 -14.33 -3.66 15.38
N PRO A 125 -14.55 -4.74 14.59
CA PRO A 125 -13.64 -5.11 13.49
C PRO A 125 -13.50 -4.02 12.42
N THR A 126 -14.58 -3.34 12.05
CA THR A 126 -14.53 -2.23 11.10
C THR A 126 -13.77 -1.04 11.68
N TRP A 127 -13.96 -0.74 12.96
CA TRP A 127 -13.20 0.33 13.63
C TRP A 127 -11.71 0.03 13.70
N GLN A 128 -11.33 -1.23 13.94
CA GLN A 128 -9.94 -1.66 13.88
C GLN A 128 -9.35 -1.47 12.48
N VAL A 129 -10.10 -1.78 11.42
CA VAL A 129 -9.69 -1.53 10.03
C VAL A 129 -9.59 -0.03 9.75
N ALA A 130 -10.55 0.78 10.19
CA ALA A 130 -10.52 2.23 9.99
C ALA A 130 -9.38 2.92 10.76
N CYS A 131 -8.97 2.37 11.91
CA CYS A 131 -7.81 2.85 12.65
C CYS A 131 -6.49 2.23 12.17
N ASN A 132 -6.53 1.25 11.26
CA ASN A 132 -5.34 0.66 10.68
C ASN A 132 -4.74 1.59 9.62
N GLU A 133 -3.49 1.96 9.81
CA GLU A 133 -2.76 2.86 8.93
C GLU A 133 -2.69 2.37 7.47
N LEU A 134 -2.56 1.05 7.25
CA LEU A 134 -2.49 0.48 5.89
C LEU A 134 -3.78 0.65 5.11
N THR A 135 -4.94 0.78 5.79
CA THR A 135 -6.23 1.06 5.16
C THR A 135 -6.24 2.39 4.41
N TRP A 136 -5.44 3.34 4.89
CA TRP A 136 -5.34 4.68 4.32
C TRP A 136 -4.12 4.83 3.43
N LEU A 137 -3.02 4.12 3.77
CA LEU A 137 -1.77 4.16 3.01
C LEU A 137 -1.80 3.31 1.73
N LEU A 138 -2.36 2.09 1.77
CA LEU A 138 -2.26 1.06 0.72
C LEU A 138 -3.51 0.14 0.69
N ARG A 139 -4.72 0.70 0.70
CA ARG A 139 -5.96 -0.05 0.99
C ARG A 139 -6.14 -1.34 0.18
N SER A 140 -5.97 -1.24 -1.14
CA SER A 140 -6.20 -2.33 -2.08
C SER A 140 -5.07 -2.33 -3.09
N VAL A 141 -4.12 -3.26 -2.95
CA VAL A 141 -2.89 -3.25 -3.75
C VAL A 141 -2.74 -4.49 -4.61
N PRO A 142 -2.31 -4.33 -5.88
CA PRO A 142 -1.89 -5.46 -6.70
C PRO A 142 -0.49 -5.91 -6.27
N VAL A 143 -0.42 -6.99 -5.49
CA VAL A 143 0.84 -7.63 -5.09
C VAL A 143 1.27 -8.60 -6.17
N ARG A 144 2.38 -8.27 -6.83
CA ARG A 144 3.05 -9.15 -7.79
C ARG A 144 4.12 -9.94 -7.05
N TYR A 145 4.10 -11.25 -7.20
CA TYR A 145 5.15 -12.10 -6.64
C TYR A 145 5.82 -12.95 -7.71
N ARG A 146 7.08 -13.28 -7.48
CA ARG A 146 7.83 -14.32 -8.19
C ARG A 146 8.39 -15.27 -7.14
N ALA A 147 7.90 -16.49 -7.13
CA ALA A 147 8.32 -17.55 -6.23
C ALA A 147 9.12 -18.59 -7.01
N GLN A 148 10.25 -19.02 -6.46
CA GLN A 148 11.14 -20.00 -7.04
C GLN A 148 11.56 -21.02 -5.98
N ALA A 149 11.36 -22.30 -6.27
CA ALA A 149 11.89 -23.42 -5.48
C ALA A 149 13.10 -24.00 -6.21
N ASP A 150 14.20 -24.24 -5.50
CA ASP A 150 15.33 -24.99 -6.03
C ASP A 150 15.24 -26.49 -5.69
N THR A 151 16.20 -27.27 -6.20
CA THR A 151 16.27 -28.72 -5.96
C THR A 151 16.60 -29.08 -4.52
N SER A 152 17.11 -28.14 -3.71
CA SER A 152 17.30 -28.35 -2.26
C SER A 152 16.01 -28.18 -1.46
N GLY A 153 14.94 -27.65 -2.09
CA GLY A 153 13.69 -27.32 -1.43
C GLY A 153 13.65 -25.91 -0.85
N LYS A 154 14.67 -25.08 -1.08
CA LYS A 154 14.65 -23.68 -0.67
C LYS A 154 13.72 -22.90 -1.60
N ILE A 155 12.78 -22.18 -0.99
CA ILE A 155 11.79 -21.36 -1.68
C ILE A 155 12.16 -19.89 -1.49
N THR A 156 12.41 -19.16 -2.58
CA THR A 156 12.62 -17.71 -2.57
C THR A 156 11.41 -17.02 -3.19
N ILE A 157 10.78 -16.11 -2.46
CA ILE A 157 9.63 -15.34 -2.92
C ILE A 157 9.99 -13.85 -2.94
N SER A 158 9.97 -13.27 -4.14
CA SER A 158 10.14 -11.83 -4.34
C SER A 158 8.78 -11.18 -4.54
N TYR A 159 8.44 -10.20 -3.72
CA TYR A 159 7.19 -9.44 -3.78
C TYR A 159 7.46 -8.01 -4.24
N ARG A 160 6.50 -7.45 -4.97
CA ARG A 160 6.44 -6.02 -5.29
C ARG A 160 5.00 -5.55 -5.46
N PHE A 161 4.73 -4.30 -5.10
CA PHE A 161 3.46 -3.64 -5.41
C PHE A 161 3.71 -2.19 -5.84
N THR A 162 2.68 -1.61 -6.44
CA THR A 162 2.60 -0.17 -6.70
C THR A 162 1.16 0.23 -6.51
N ASP A 163 0.92 1.23 -5.68
CA ASP A 163 -0.38 1.82 -5.44
C ASP A 163 -0.35 3.33 -5.67
N THR A 164 -1.53 3.94 -5.78
CA THR A 164 -1.68 5.40 -5.84
C THR A 164 -2.26 5.89 -4.54
N PHE A 165 -1.53 6.78 -3.87
CA PHE A 165 -1.99 7.44 -2.65
C PHE A 165 -2.97 8.56 -3.02
N ASP A 166 -4.22 8.16 -3.24
CA ASP A 166 -5.31 9.01 -3.69
C ASP A 166 -6.54 8.81 -2.80
N LEU A 167 -6.95 9.91 -2.15
CA LEU A 167 -8.11 9.99 -1.27
C LEU A 167 -9.38 10.41 -2.02
N ARG A 168 -9.42 10.30 -3.35
CA ARG A 168 -10.65 10.47 -4.12
C ARG A 168 -11.58 9.25 -4.03
N PRO A 169 -12.90 9.48 -4.05
CA PRO A 169 -13.85 8.39 -4.18
C PRO A 169 -13.68 7.69 -5.53
N ASN A 170 -13.70 6.36 -5.52
CA ASN A 170 -13.83 5.53 -6.72
C ASN A 170 -15.03 4.59 -6.56
N TRP A 171 -16.17 5.02 -7.08
CA TRP A 171 -17.46 4.32 -6.98
C TRP A 171 -17.52 2.97 -7.70
N GLN A 172 -16.52 2.63 -8.52
CA GLN A 172 -16.48 1.40 -9.32
C GLN A 172 -15.73 0.27 -8.60
N THR A 173 -14.73 0.61 -7.78
CA THR A 173 -13.80 -0.38 -7.20
C THR A 173 -13.72 -0.31 -5.67
N ARG A 174 -14.24 0.77 -5.08
CA ARG A 174 -14.22 1.00 -3.63
C ARG A 174 -15.66 0.99 -3.10
N SER A 175 -15.82 0.55 -1.86
CA SER A 175 -17.13 0.51 -1.22
C SER A 175 -17.72 1.92 -1.07
N MET A 176 -19.05 2.03 -1.07
CA MET A 176 -19.80 3.28 -1.01
C MET A 176 -19.35 4.20 0.15
N GLU A 177 -18.91 3.60 1.25
CA GLU A 177 -18.66 4.30 2.51
C GLU A 177 -17.24 4.87 2.57
N TYR A 178 -16.28 4.17 1.98
CA TYR A 178 -14.98 4.77 1.76
C TYR A 178 -15.08 5.93 0.77
N ASN A 179 -15.93 5.79 -0.25
CA ASN A 179 -16.19 6.87 -1.18
C ASN A 179 -16.87 8.05 -0.50
N ALA A 180 -17.80 7.84 0.43
CA ALA A 180 -18.40 8.91 1.22
C ALA A 180 -17.37 9.68 2.06
N ILE A 181 -16.49 8.99 2.77
CA ILE A 181 -15.41 9.62 3.56
C ILE A 181 -14.42 10.35 2.63
N CYS A 182 -14.02 9.70 1.54
CA CYS A 182 -13.14 10.28 0.52
C CYS A 182 -13.76 11.46 -0.22
N THR A 183 -15.08 11.58 -0.27
CA THR A 183 -15.75 12.75 -0.87
C THR A 183 -15.49 14.01 -0.04
N VAL A 184 -15.49 13.90 1.30
CA VAL A 184 -15.22 15.04 2.19
C VAL A 184 -13.72 15.25 2.38
N LEU A 185 -12.99 14.19 2.75
CA LEU A 185 -11.55 14.27 3.01
C LEU A 185 -10.75 14.49 1.73
N GLY A 186 -11.17 13.91 0.61
CA GLY A 186 -10.52 14.08 -0.68
C GLY A 186 -10.62 15.52 -1.19
N VAL A 187 -11.76 16.20 -0.99
CA VAL A 187 -11.89 17.63 -1.33
C VAL A 187 -10.94 18.48 -0.48
N ILE A 188 -10.87 18.24 0.84
CA ILE A 188 -9.92 18.97 1.70
C ILE A 188 -8.48 18.69 1.27
N TYR A 189 -8.16 17.43 1.00
CA TYR A 189 -6.82 16.98 0.66
C TYR A 189 -6.35 17.50 -0.72
N HIS A 190 -7.17 17.36 -1.75
CA HIS A 190 -6.79 17.77 -3.11
C HIS A 190 -7.07 19.25 -3.39
N ASP A 191 -8.25 19.76 -3.01
CA ASP A 191 -8.70 21.08 -3.46
C ASP A 191 -8.28 22.21 -2.49
N VAL A 192 -8.16 21.92 -1.19
CA VAL A 192 -7.74 22.92 -0.19
C VAL A 192 -6.23 22.89 0.05
N ILE A 193 -5.65 21.71 0.28
CA ILE A 193 -4.21 21.57 0.57
C ILE A 193 -3.38 21.52 -0.73
N GLY A 194 -3.99 21.10 -1.85
CA GLY A 194 -3.32 20.94 -3.12
C GLY A 194 -2.43 19.70 -3.15
N CYS A 195 -2.80 18.61 -2.47
CA CYS A 195 -2.03 17.37 -2.43
C CYS A 195 -2.06 16.63 -3.77
N ASN A 196 -0.93 16.00 -4.12
CA ASN A 196 -0.76 15.15 -5.29
C ASN A 196 -1.74 13.95 -5.28
N ASP A 197 -2.51 13.83 -6.35
CA ASP A 197 -3.46 12.75 -6.66
C ASP A 197 -2.85 11.56 -7.43
N GLU A 198 -1.62 11.70 -7.89
CA GLU A 198 -0.89 10.68 -8.66
C GLU A 198 0.30 10.07 -7.90
N LEU A 199 0.52 10.44 -6.63
CA LEU A 199 1.64 9.93 -5.83
C LEU A 199 1.64 8.40 -5.81
N LYS A 200 2.68 7.80 -6.40
CA LYS A 200 2.86 6.34 -6.42
C LYS A 200 3.63 5.89 -5.19
N ILE A 201 3.06 4.98 -4.42
CA ILE A 201 3.76 4.27 -3.35
C ILE A 201 4.16 2.89 -3.88
N GLN A 202 5.45 2.61 -3.83
CA GLN A 202 6.03 1.34 -4.25
C GLN A 202 6.58 0.60 -3.03
N GLY A 203 6.52 -0.72 -3.05
CA GLY A 203 7.17 -1.53 -2.04
C GLY A 203 7.64 -2.84 -2.63
N SER A 204 8.75 -3.36 -2.12
CA SER A 204 9.30 -4.65 -2.53
C SER A 204 10.06 -5.30 -1.39
N TRP A 205 9.98 -6.63 -1.32
CA TRP A 205 10.75 -7.42 -0.36
C TRP A 205 10.97 -8.83 -0.87
N VAL A 206 11.93 -9.53 -0.28
CA VAL A 206 12.23 -10.93 -0.58
C VAL A 206 12.18 -11.73 0.71
N VAL A 207 11.59 -12.92 0.64
CA VAL A 207 11.58 -13.91 1.72
C VAL A 207 12.24 -15.18 1.20
N ALA A 208 13.14 -15.75 1.99
CA ALA A 208 13.68 -17.09 1.76
C ALA A 208 13.12 -18.02 2.84
N ILE A 209 12.53 -19.12 2.40
CA ILE A 209 11.95 -20.14 3.24
C ILE A 209 12.74 -21.41 2.98
N ASN A 210 13.41 -21.89 4.02
CA ASN A 210 14.06 -23.18 3.99
C ASN A 210 13.08 -24.20 4.55
N ASP A 211 13.02 -25.36 3.91
CA ASP A 211 12.29 -26.52 4.39
C ASP A 211 13.08 -27.24 5.48
#